data_AF-A0A392PIP2-F1
#
_entry.id   AF-A0A392PIP2-F1
#
_cell.length_a   1.000
_cell.length_b   1.000
_cell.length_c   1.000
_cell.angle_alpha   90.00
_cell.angle_beta   90.00
_cell.angle_gamma   90.00
#
_symmetry.space_group_name_H-M   'P 1'
#
loop_
_entity.id
_entity.type
_entity.pdbx_description
1 polymer ?
#
loop_
_entity_poly.entity_id
_entity_poly.type
_entity_poly.pdbx_seq_one_letter_code
_entity_poly.pdbx_strand_id
1 'polypeptide(L)'
;MQLWRSSDKNDTSKPVDEIKQYYDCRYVSPCEAVWRILAFDIHQKWPPVLKLTFHLADEQSILFEECDDIGSVVMRNEDRNTMFLAWFDANRQYPEGRDLTYVEFPSKFVYHKDQRMWKPRQQGQQVGRLQYIPPGVGGMWCPEFTR
;
A
#
# COMPACT_ATOMS: atom_id res chain seq x y z
N MET A 1 9.18 26.67 -12.68
CA MET A 1 10.61 26.31 -12.58
C MET A 1 11.27 27.19 -11.53
N GLN A 2 11.34 26.72 -10.29
CA GLN A 2 12.42 27.05 -9.37
C GLN A 2 12.84 25.74 -8.72
N LEU A 3 14.08 25.37 -9.02
CA LEU A 3 14.74 24.12 -8.68
C LEU A 3 15.22 24.17 -7.22
N TRP A 4 15.14 23.03 -6.54
CA TRP A 4 15.99 22.57 -5.44
C TRP A 4 16.65 23.67 -4.58
N ARG A 5 16.15 23.89 -3.35
CA ARG A 5 16.96 24.56 -2.32
C ARG A 5 18.15 23.65 -2.05
N SER A 6 19.35 24.11 -2.43
CA SER A 6 20.62 23.56 -1.94
C SER A 6 20.52 23.33 -0.44
N SER A 7 21.00 22.16 -0.01
CA SER A 7 21.18 21.84 1.39
C SER A 7 22.30 22.70 1.97
N ASP A 8 21.98 23.96 2.26
CA ASP A 8 22.81 24.79 3.13
C ASP A 8 22.46 24.44 4.57
N LYS A 9 23.41 23.77 5.22
CA LYS A 9 23.40 23.41 6.63
C LYS A 9 23.55 24.68 7.49
N ASN A 10 22.51 25.50 7.59
CA ASN A 10 22.28 26.42 8.71
C ASN A 10 20.97 27.21 8.49
N ASP A 11 19.85 26.77 9.06
CA ASP A 11 18.79 27.71 9.51
C ASP A 11 17.66 26.97 10.26
N THR A 12 17.89 26.64 11.54
CA THR A 12 16.86 26.12 12.44
C THR A 12 15.97 27.24 13.01
N SER A 13 15.59 28.24 12.20
CA SER A 13 14.79 29.39 12.64
C SER A 13 14.10 30.15 11.50
N LYS A 14 13.44 29.45 10.57
CA LYS A 14 12.47 30.12 9.67
C LYS A 14 11.05 29.76 10.09
N PRO A 15 10.18 30.75 10.42
CA PRO A 15 8.78 30.47 10.66
C PRO A 15 8.20 29.83 9.38
N VAL A 16 7.55 28.68 9.55
CA VAL A 16 6.89 27.98 8.44
C VAL A 16 5.62 28.76 8.11
N ASP A 17 5.57 29.32 6.91
CA ASP A 17 4.38 30.01 6.40
C ASP A 17 3.35 28.96 5.94
N GLU A 18 2.44 28.61 6.84
CA GLU A 18 1.37 27.64 6.61
C GLU A 18 0.44 28.06 5.46
N ILE A 19 0.21 29.36 5.26
CA ILE A 19 -0.66 29.89 4.20
C ILE A 19 -0.02 29.62 2.84
N LYS A 20 1.27 29.94 2.69
CA LYS A 20 2.00 29.65 1.46
C LYS A 20 2.11 28.15 1.20
N GLN A 21 2.36 27.36 2.23
CA GLN A 21 2.40 25.90 2.11
C GLN A 21 1.04 25.33 1.64
N TYR A 22 -0.07 25.89 2.12
CA TYR A 22 -1.41 25.51 1.67
C TYR A 22 -1.63 25.81 0.17
N TYR A 23 -1.18 26.97 -0.32
CA TYR A 23 -1.24 27.30 -1.76
C TYR A 23 -0.33 26.41 -2.62
N ASP A 24 0.90 26.16 -2.17
CA ASP A 24 1.88 25.33 -2.88
C ASP A 24 1.41 23.87 -2.97
N CYS A 25 0.72 23.33 -1.95
CA CYS A 25 0.15 21.98 -1.99
C CYS A 25 -1.06 21.82 -2.93
N ARG A 26 -1.75 22.92 -3.29
CA ARG A 26 -2.96 22.90 -4.14
C ARG A 26 -2.67 23.28 -5.59
N TYR A 27 -1.56 23.96 -5.85
CA TYR A 27 -1.17 24.36 -7.19
C TYR A 27 -0.44 23.22 -7.93
N VAL A 28 -1.10 22.66 -8.93
CA VAL A 28 -0.50 21.72 -9.88
C VAL A 28 -0.01 22.53 -11.08
N SER A 29 1.28 22.48 -11.39
CA SER A 29 1.82 23.21 -12.54
C SER A 29 1.19 22.71 -13.85
N PRO A 30 1.05 23.55 -14.90
CA PRO A 30 0.49 23.11 -16.18
C PRO A 30 1.20 21.88 -16.76
N CYS A 31 2.53 21.80 -16.61
CA CYS A 31 3.33 20.65 -17.04
C CYS A 31 2.99 19.38 -16.25
N GLU A 32 2.81 19.49 -14.92
CA GLU A 32 2.39 18.37 -14.08
C GLU A 32 0.94 17.93 -14.38
N ALA A 33 0.05 18.88 -14.67
CA ALA A 33 -1.33 18.58 -15.08
C ALA A 33 -1.38 17.83 -16.42
N VAL A 34 -0.56 18.22 -17.40
CA VAL A 34 -0.41 17.49 -18.66
C VAL A 34 0.16 16.08 -18.42
N TRP A 35 1.14 15.94 -17.51
CA TRP A 35 1.67 14.64 -17.11
C TRP A 35 0.58 13.73 -16.49
N ARG A 36 -0.33 14.30 -15.68
CA ARG A 36 -1.51 13.62 -15.14
C ARG A 36 -2.49 13.20 -16.24
N ILE A 37 -2.79 14.09 -17.17
CA ILE A 37 -3.72 13.83 -18.29
C ILE A 37 -3.18 12.72 -19.20
N LEU A 38 -1.88 12.74 -19.47
CA LEU A 38 -1.22 11.76 -20.33
C LEU A 38 -0.79 10.49 -19.58
N ALA A 39 -1.21 10.34 -18.31
CA ALA A 39 -0.94 9.19 -17.44
C ALA A 39 0.56 8.80 -17.34
N PHE A 40 1.44 9.78 -17.49
CA PHE A 40 2.87 9.57 -17.29
C PHE A 40 3.19 9.41 -15.80
N ASP A 41 4.31 8.77 -15.48
CA ASP A 41 4.72 8.55 -14.09
C ASP A 41 5.22 9.87 -13.48
N ILE A 42 4.46 10.41 -12.51
CA ILE A 42 4.62 11.78 -11.97
C ILE A 42 5.31 11.78 -10.61
N HIS A 43 5.15 10.68 -9.88
CA HIS A 43 5.56 10.58 -8.50
C HIS A 43 6.22 9.24 -8.25
N GLN A 44 7.56 9.23 -8.31
CA GLN A 44 8.29 8.26 -7.52
C GLN A 44 8.10 8.61 -6.04
N LYS A 45 7.07 8.03 -5.42
CA LYS A 45 6.88 8.10 -3.97
C LYS A 45 7.99 7.28 -3.33
N TRP A 46 8.86 7.94 -2.57
CA TRP A 46 9.88 7.28 -1.77
C TRP A 46 9.53 7.43 -0.28
N PRO A 47 9.41 6.32 0.48
CA PRO A 47 9.42 4.94 0.00
C PRO A 47 8.13 4.59 -0.79
N PRO A 48 8.18 3.62 -1.72
CA PRO A 48 7.00 3.05 -2.36
C PRO A 48 5.96 2.62 -1.33
N VAL A 49 4.68 2.83 -1.62
CA VAL A 49 3.58 2.47 -0.73
C VAL A 49 2.79 1.30 -1.32
N LEU A 50 2.69 0.20 -0.58
CA LEU A 50 1.84 -0.94 -0.93
C LEU A 50 0.52 -0.83 -0.19
N LYS A 51 -0.59 -0.81 -0.94
CA LYS A 51 -1.92 -0.93 -0.34
C LYS A 51 -2.15 -2.39 0.04
N LEU A 52 -2.25 -2.65 1.34
CA LEU A 52 -2.51 -3.97 1.90
C LEU A 52 -4.01 -4.19 2.01
N THR A 53 -4.48 -5.32 1.49
CA THR A 53 -5.86 -5.77 1.67
C THR A 53 -5.93 -6.73 2.85
N PHE A 54 -7.04 -6.67 3.57
CA PHE A 54 -7.39 -7.61 4.63
C PHE A 54 -8.90 -7.78 4.61
N HIS A 55 -9.35 -8.88 5.19
CA HIS A 55 -10.75 -9.28 5.25
C HIS A 55 -10.95 -10.15 6.49
N LEU A 56 -12.19 -10.29 6.94
CA LEU A 56 -12.55 -11.28 7.95
C LEU A 56 -12.50 -12.70 7.36
N ALA A 57 -12.62 -13.70 8.22
CA ALA A 57 -12.82 -15.07 7.78
C ALA A 57 -14.07 -15.11 6.89
N ASP A 58 -13.95 -15.76 5.73
CA ASP A 58 -15.02 -15.92 4.72
C ASP A 58 -15.56 -14.62 4.06
N GLU A 59 -15.03 -13.45 4.40
CA GLU A 59 -15.38 -12.17 3.78
C GLU A 59 -14.39 -11.74 2.67
N GLN A 60 -13.92 -12.71 1.89
CA GLN A 60 -12.97 -12.42 0.81
C GLN A 60 -13.66 -11.67 -0.34
N SER A 61 -13.03 -10.59 -0.81
CA SER A 61 -13.54 -9.85 -1.98
C SER A 61 -13.32 -10.65 -3.26
N ILE A 62 -14.40 -11.03 -3.93
CA ILE A 62 -14.37 -11.75 -5.21
C ILE A 62 -14.83 -10.81 -6.32
N LEU A 63 -14.05 -10.75 -7.41
CA LEU A 63 -14.45 -10.15 -8.67
C LEU A 63 -15.08 -11.22 -9.56
N PHE A 64 -16.24 -10.92 -10.14
CA PHE A 64 -16.95 -11.75 -11.10
C PHE A 64 -17.54 -10.88 -12.21
N GLU A 65 -17.70 -11.46 -13.39
CA GLU A 65 -18.34 -10.82 -14.55
C GLU A 65 -19.79 -11.28 -14.69
N GLU A 66 -20.62 -10.53 -15.41
CA GLU A 66 -22.06 -10.82 -15.57
C GLU A 66 -22.33 -12.18 -16.24
N CYS A 67 -21.39 -12.67 -17.04
CA CYS A 67 -21.48 -13.95 -17.76
C CYS A 67 -20.78 -15.10 -17.02
N ASP A 68 -20.18 -14.86 -15.85
CA ASP A 68 -19.53 -15.92 -15.08
C ASP A 68 -20.56 -16.80 -14.38
N ASP A 69 -20.39 -18.13 -14.48
CA ASP A 69 -21.17 -19.07 -13.68
C ASP A 69 -20.76 -19.04 -12.20
N ILE A 70 -21.73 -18.99 -11.30
CA ILE A 70 -21.51 -18.89 -9.85
C ILE A 70 -20.67 -20.07 -9.34
N GLY A 71 -20.93 -21.30 -9.83
CA GLY A 71 -20.17 -22.48 -9.43
C GLY A 71 -18.71 -22.38 -9.84
N SER A 72 -18.44 -21.92 -11.06
CA SER A 72 -17.07 -21.68 -11.54
C SER A 72 -16.35 -20.57 -10.76
N VAL A 73 -17.08 -19.55 -10.31
CA VAL A 73 -16.57 -18.43 -9.51
C VAL A 73 -16.22 -18.88 -8.11
N VAL A 74 -17.01 -19.75 -7.49
CA VAL A 74 -16.69 -20.28 -6.16
C VAL A 74 -15.44 -21.16 -6.24
N MET A 75 -15.43 -22.16 -7.13
CA MET A 75 -14.31 -23.09 -7.31
C MET A 75 -12.99 -22.38 -7.58
N ARG A 76 -12.98 -21.37 -8.47
CA ARG A 76 -11.76 -20.62 -8.78
C ARG A 76 -11.25 -19.80 -7.60
N ASN A 77 -12.11 -19.42 -6.65
CA ASN A 77 -11.76 -18.55 -5.53
C ASN A 77 -11.50 -19.30 -4.21
N GLU A 78 -11.97 -20.53 -4.05
CA GLU A 78 -11.68 -21.35 -2.86
C GLU A 78 -10.17 -21.58 -2.68
N ASP A 79 -9.45 -21.89 -3.75
CA ASP A 79 -8.00 -22.13 -3.72
C ASP A 79 -7.16 -20.85 -3.81
N ARG A 80 -7.80 -19.69 -3.93
CA ARG A 80 -7.12 -18.42 -4.20
C ARG A 80 -6.68 -17.74 -2.92
N ASN A 81 -5.40 -17.93 -2.59
CA ASN A 81 -4.77 -17.13 -1.54
C ASN A 81 -4.87 -15.63 -1.85
N THR A 82 -5.45 -14.89 -0.90
CA THR A 82 -5.40 -13.43 -0.87
C THR A 82 -4.03 -12.97 -0.35
N MET A 83 -3.71 -11.70 -0.51
CA MET A 83 -2.47 -11.11 0.01
C MET A 83 -2.31 -11.33 1.53
N PHE A 84 -3.45 -11.29 2.25
CA PHE A 84 -3.52 -11.50 3.69
C PHE A 84 -3.33 -12.98 4.08
N LEU A 85 -3.98 -13.91 3.37
CA LEU A 85 -3.77 -15.34 3.61
C LEU A 85 -2.34 -15.78 3.28
N ALA A 86 -1.79 -15.25 2.18
CA ALA A 86 -0.41 -15.49 1.78
C ALA A 86 0.59 -15.00 2.84
N TRP A 87 0.25 -13.98 3.64
CA TRP A 87 1.10 -13.51 4.73
C TRP A 87 1.19 -14.54 5.87
N PHE A 88 0.08 -15.19 6.22
CA PHE A 88 0.12 -16.30 7.20
C PHE A 88 0.97 -17.47 6.69
N ASP A 89 0.84 -17.83 5.42
CA ASP A 89 1.65 -18.89 4.81
C ASP A 89 3.13 -18.53 4.77
N ALA A 90 3.45 -17.25 4.53
CA ALA A 90 4.81 -16.75 4.58
C ALA A 90 5.40 -16.80 6.00
N ASN A 91 4.61 -16.45 7.03
CA ASN A 91 5.03 -16.53 8.43
C ASN A 91 5.27 -17.98 8.90
N ARG A 92 4.59 -18.96 8.28
CA ARG A 92 4.88 -20.38 8.51
C ARG A 92 6.24 -20.77 7.94
N GLN A 93 6.54 -20.32 6.71
CA GLN A 93 7.76 -20.68 5.97
C GLN A 93 9.01 -19.92 6.42
N TYR A 94 8.88 -18.63 6.72
CA TYR A 94 9.99 -17.73 7.02
C TYR A 94 9.94 -17.27 8.48
N PRO A 95 10.89 -17.72 9.33
CA PRO A 95 10.96 -17.29 10.74
C PRO A 95 11.12 -15.77 10.88
N GLU A 96 11.88 -15.13 9.98
CA GLU A 96 12.10 -13.68 9.95
C GLU A 96 10.83 -12.84 9.71
N GLY A 97 9.77 -13.45 9.18
CA GLY A 97 8.48 -12.79 8.97
C GLY A 97 7.64 -12.67 10.24
N ARG A 98 7.90 -13.52 11.25
CA ARG A 98 7.08 -13.63 12.47
C ARG A 98 7.24 -12.42 13.40
N ASP A 99 8.36 -11.73 13.30
CA ASP A 99 8.66 -10.53 14.08
C ASP A 99 8.07 -9.26 13.44
N LEU A 100 7.46 -9.37 12.25
CA LEU A 100 6.96 -8.23 11.49
C LEU A 100 5.43 -8.18 11.53
N THR A 101 4.90 -6.99 11.79
CA THR A 101 3.48 -6.72 11.60
C THR A 101 3.10 -6.78 10.11
N TYR A 102 1.82 -6.99 9.80
CA TYR A 102 1.37 -7.03 8.41
C TYR A 102 1.67 -5.72 7.66
N VAL A 103 1.61 -4.57 8.35
CA VAL A 103 1.95 -3.24 7.82
C VAL A 103 3.42 -3.10 7.45
N GLU A 104 4.30 -3.70 8.26
CA GLU A 104 5.75 -3.64 8.08
C GLU A 104 6.27 -4.74 7.16
N PHE A 105 5.49 -5.78 6.92
CA PHE A 105 5.86 -6.92 6.08
C PHE A 105 6.41 -6.53 4.69
N PRO A 106 5.82 -5.56 3.96
CA PRO A 106 6.32 -5.11 2.66
C PRO A 106 7.73 -4.50 2.71
N SER A 107 8.21 -4.11 3.89
CA SER A 107 9.57 -3.56 4.05
C SER A 107 10.64 -4.63 3.83
N LYS A 108 10.34 -5.89 4.18
CA LYS A 108 11.26 -7.03 4.09
C LYS A 108 10.84 -8.08 3.07
N PHE A 109 9.57 -8.08 2.66
CA PHE A 109 9.03 -9.04 1.70
C PHE A 109 8.42 -8.35 0.48
N VAL A 110 8.41 -9.06 -0.65
CA VAL A 110 7.76 -8.64 -1.90
C VAL A 110 6.60 -9.59 -2.18
N TYR A 111 5.42 -9.03 -2.45
CA TYR A 111 4.28 -9.81 -2.88
C TYR A 111 4.33 -10.05 -4.40
N HIS A 112 4.41 -11.31 -4.79
CA HIS A 112 4.32 -11.71 -6.19
C HIS A 112 2.86 -12.00 -6.54
N LYS A 113 2.23 -11.14 -7.34
CA LYS A 113 0.81 -11.28 -7.72
C LYS A 113 0.52 -12.54 -8.53
N ASP A 114 1.44 -12.95 -9.39
CA ASP A 114 1.27 -14.11 -10.27
C ASP A 114 1.24 -15.41 -9.47
N GLN A 115 2.11 -15.51 -8.46
CA GLN A 115 2.25 -16.69 -7.59
C GLN A 115 1.47 -16.57 -6.28
N ARG A 116 0.86 -15.41 -6.03
CA ARG A 116 0.12 -15.06 -4.80
C ARG A 116 0.86 -15.41 -3.52
N MET A 117 2.16 -15.15 -3.51
CA MET A 117 3.04 -15.48 -2.39
C MET A 117 3.99 -14.33 -2.07
N TRP A 118 4.39 -14.29 -0.82
CA TRP A 118 5.43 -13.38 -0.37
C TRP A 118 6.78 -14.07 -0.45
N LYS A 119 7.79 -13.34 -0.94
CA LYS A 119 9.18 -13.78 -0.94
C LYS A 119 10.08 -12.74 -0.26
N PRO A 120 11.19 -13.16 0.37
CA PRO A 120 12.16 -12.24 0.92
C PRO A 120 12.62 -11.23 -0.13
N ARG A 121 12.63 -9.96 0.24
CA ARG A 121 13.03 -8.85 -0.62
C ARG A 121 14.55 -8.85 -0.78
N GLN A 122 15.01 -8.75 -2.01
CA GLN A 122 16.45 -8.65 -2.32
C GLN A 122 16.93 -7.19 -2.32
N GLN A 123 16.11 -6.23 -2.75
CA GLN A 123 16.48 -4.81 -2.87
C GLN A 123 15.32 -3.85 -2.57
N GLY A 124 15.68 -2.65 -2.09
CA GLY A 124 14.77 -1.53 -1.83
C GLY A 124 14.02 -1.62 -0.50
N GLN A 125 13.17 -0.63 -0.25
CA GLN A 125 12.24 -0.59 0.89
C GLN A 125 10.85 -0.21 0.38
N GLN A 126 9.81 -0.71 1.04
CA GLN A 126 8.42 -0.40 0.73
C GLN A 126 7.62 -0.37 2.04
N VAL A 127 6.65 0.53 2.13
CA VAL A 127 5.81 0.66 3.33
C VAL A 127 4.40 0.18 3.01
N GLY A 128 3.86 -0.72 3.84
CA GLY A 128 2.47 -1.14 3.77
C GLY A 128 1.54 -0.06 4.30
N ARG A 129 0.35 0.07 3.71
CA ARG A 129 -0.75 0.88 4.23
C ARG A 129 -2.04 0.08 4.18
N LEU A 130 -2.67 -0.07 5.34
CA LEU A 130 -3.99 -0.67 5.45
C LEU A 130 -5.06 0.35 5.06
N GLN A 131 -6.19 -0.15 4.54
CA GLN A 131 -7.34 0.68 4.25
C GLN A 131 -8.00 1.14 5.56
N TYR A 132 -8.34 2.42 5.64
CA TYR A 132 -9.10 2.96 6.76
C TYR A 132 -10.51 2.36 6.76
N ILE A 133 -10.92 1.83 7.91
CA ILE A 133 -12.28 1.37 8.16
C ILE A 133 -12.90 2.27 9.22
N PRO A 134 -14.06 2.89 8.95
CA PRO A 134 -14.73 3.73 9.94
C PRO A 134 -15.15 2.89 11.16
N PRO A 135 -15.06 3.45 12.38
CA PRO A 135 -15.30 2.73 13.64
C PRO A 135 -16.75 2.23 13.81
N GLY A 136 -17.70 2.72 13.00
CA GLY A 136 -19.09 2.25 12.98
C GLY A 136 -19.26 0.84 12.41
N VAL A 137 -18.24 0.29 11.74
CA VAL A 137 -18.24 -1.10 11.26
C VAL A 137 -17.52 -1.96 12.31
N GLY A 138 -18.15 -2.05 13.48
CA GLY A 138 -17.58 -2.42 14.78
C GLY A 138 -17.05 -3.86 14.97
N GLY A 139 -16.73 -4.59 13.91
CA GLY A 139 -16.09 -5.91 13.98
C GLY A 139 -14.82 -6.06 13.12
N MET A 140 -14.51 -5.09 12.26
CA MET A 140 -13.45 -5.22 11.25
C MET A 140 -12.11 -4.60 11.66
N TRP A 141 -12.03 -3.94 12.82
CA TRP A 141 -10.80 -3.32 13.30
C TRP A 141 -10.07 -4.26 14.25
N CYS A 142 -9.10 -5.01 13.74
CA CYS A 142 -8.17 -5.80 14.56
C CYS A 142 -6.91 -4.98 14.86
N PRO A 143 -6.71 -4.50 16.10
CA PRO A 143 -5.53 -3.71 16.48
C PRO A 143 -4.22 -4.51 16.43
N GLU A 144 -4.29 -5.85 16.43
CA GLU A 144 -3.12 -6.75 16.44
C GLU A 144 -2.28 -6.69 15.16
N PHE A 145 -2.84 -6.20 14.04
CA PHE A 145 -2.09 -6.07 12.78
C PHE A 145 -1.29 -4.77 12.65
N THR A 146 -1.40 -3.88 13.65
CA THR A 146 -0.90 -2.49 13.60
C THR A 146 -0.01 -2.10 14.79
N ARG A 147 0.34 -3.02 15.68
CA ARG A 147 1.07 -2.70 16.93
C ARG A 147 2.41 -3.40 17.02
#